data_AF-A0A436GGD3-F1
#
_entry.id   AF-A0A436GGD3-F1
#
_cell.length_a   1.000
_cell.length_b   1.000
_cell.length_c   1.000
_cell.angle_alpha   90.00
_cell.angle_beta   90.00
_cell.angle_gamma   90.00
#
_symmetry.space_group_name_H-M   'P 1'
#
loop_
_entity.id
_entity.type
_entity.pdbx_description
1 polymer ?
#
loop_
_entity_poly.entity_id
_entity_poly.type
_entity_poly.pdbx_seq_one_letter_code
_entity_poly.pdbx_strand_id
1 'polypeptide(L)'
;GSGLEAAIGAATAACEDGLKRVEALALPDQPEQAADVLAEGARVTLRRARKALDKARSRGAADDFHDLRKAAKTHGMHLSLLGRLWPTPIKARRKAVDELGERLGDLHDVLVMRALLEADDQPLGLPEDTKLLGKLLKRSEKQLKKSCLAEAAELFGDNPKRSTRKLARKARDDLAAPPEEAAAS
;
A
#
# COMPACT_ATOMS: atom_id res chain seq x y z
N GLY A 1 -1.74 -13.60 28.78
CA GLY A 1 -2.84 -12.87 29.43
C GLY A 1 -4.06 -12.92 28.55
N SER A 2 -5.26 -12.98 29.13
CA SER A 2 -6.53 -13.28 28.43
C SER A 2 -6.81 -12.43 27.17
N GLY A 3 -6.33 -11.19 27.12
CA GLY A 3 -6.45 -10.33 25.93
C GLY A 3 -5.62 -10.79 24.73
N LEU A 4 -4.45 -11.39 24.95
CA LEU A 4 -3.59 -11.92 23.88
C LEU A 4 -4.20 -13.18 23.26
N GLU A 5 -4.73 -14.07 24.07
CA GLU A 5 -5.41 -15.29 23.59
C GLU A 5 -6.66 -14.96 22.77
N ALA A 6 -7.44 -13.96 23.21
CA ALA A 6 -8.59 -13.48 22.44
C ALA A 6 -8.18 -12.87 21.08
N ALA A 7 -7.09 -12.09 21.05
CA ALA A 7 -6.57 -11.51 19.81
C ALA A 7 -6.07 -12.58 18.82
N ILE A 8 -5.37 -13.60 19.33
CA ILE A 8 -4.92 -14.75 18.53
C ILE A 8 -6.13 -15.50 17.97
N GLY A 9 -7.12 -15.81 18.81
CA GLY A 9 -8.35 -16.50 18.38
C GLY A 9 -9.11 -15.74 17.29
N ALA A 10 -9.24 -14.42 17.43
CA ALA A 10 -9.88 -13.57 16.42
C ALA A 10 -9.11 -13.53 15.10
N ALA A 11 -7.78 -13.48 15.16
CA ALA A 11 -6.92 -13.51 13.97
C ALA A 11 -7.03 -14.86 13.24
N THR A 12 -6.99 -15.98 13.97
CA THR A 12 -7.14 -17.33 13.39
C THR A 12 -8.50 -17.48 12.72
N ALA A 13 -9.59 -17.10 13.38
CA ALA A 13 -10.94 -17.16 12.82
C ALA A 13 -11.07 -16.33 11.54
N ALA A 14 -10.49 -15.12 11.51
CA ALA A 14 -10.48 -14.29 10.32
C ALA A 14 -9.69 -14.92 9.14
N CYS A 15 -8.59 -15.61 9.42
CA CYS A 15 -7.82 -16.35 8.41
C CYS A 15 -8.61 -17.55 7.87
N GLU A 16 -9.26 -18.33 8.73
CA GLU A 16 -10.09 -19.48 8.34
C GLU A 16 -11.27 -19.05 7.47
N ASP A 17 -11.96 -17.98 7.85
CA ASP A 17 -13.04 -17.40 7.05
C ASP A 17 -12.52 -16.88 5.70
N GLY A 18 -11.30 -16.33 5.68
CA GLY A 18 -10.62 -15.95 4.45
C GLY A 18 -10.39 -17.14 3.52
N LEU A 19 -9.87 -18.25 4.05
CA LEU A 19 -9.64 -19.49 3.29
C LEU A 19 -10.94 -20.04 2.70
N LYS A 20 -12.01 -20.14 3.50
CA LYS A 20 -13.33 -20.59 3.03
C LYS A 20 -13.88 -19.71 1.90
N ARG A 21 -13.68 -18.40 1.97
CA ARG A 21 -14.10 -17.46 0.91
C ARG A 21 -13.29 -17.64 -0.37
N VAL A 22 -12.00 -17.95 -0.26
CA VAL A 22 -11.14 -18.23 -1.41
C VAL A 22 -11.54 -19.57 -2.04
N GLU A 23 -11.84 -20.60 -1.25
CA GLU A 23 -12.31 -21.90 -1.74
C GLU A 23 -13.65 -21.79 -2.49
N ALA A 24 -14.57 -20.94 -2.00
CA ALA A 24 -15.86 -20.71 -2.63
C ALA A 24 -15.83 -19.63 -3.74
N LEU A 25 -14.67 -19.08 -4.08
CA LEU A 25 -14.56 -17.99 -5.04
C LEU A 25 -14.78 -18.51 -6.47
N ALA A 26 -15.91 -18.13 -7.07
CA ALA A 26 -16.14 -18.30 -8.50
C ALA A 26 -15.78 -17.00 -9.24
N LEU A 27 -14.82 -17.08 -10.16
CA LEU A 27 -14.46 -15.99 -11.07
C LEU A 27 -15.14 -16.23 -12.43
N PRO A 28 -15.51 -15.17 -13.15
CA PRO A 28 -16.13 -15.34 -14.46
C PRO A 28 -15.14 -15.85 -15.51
N ASP A 29 -15.58 -16.79 -16.34
CA ASP A 29 -14.76 -17.36 -17.42
C ASP A 29 -14.72 -16.47 -18.68
N GLN A 30 -15.68 -15.55 -18.82
CA GLN A 30 -15.75 -14.65 -19.97
C GLN A 30 -14.68 -13.55 -19.86
N PRO A 31 -13.81 -13.35 -20.88
CA PRO A 31 -12.74 -12.35 -20.86
C PRO A 31 -13.20 -10.94 -20.49
N GLU A 32 -14.36 -10.51 -20.97
CA GLU A 32 -14.92 -9.19 -20.67
C GLU A 32 -15.24 -9.02 -19.18
N GLN A 33 -15.92 -10.00 -18.60
CA GLN A 33 -16.32 -9.99 -17.20
C GLN A 33 -15.08 -10.12 -16.29
N ALA A 34 -14.12 -10.97 -16.65
CA ALA A 34 -12.85 -11.11 -15.94
C ALA A 34 -12.07 -9.78 -15.92
N ALA A 35 -11.97 -9.10 -17.08
CA ALA A 35 -11.33 -7.80 -17.18
C ALA A 35 -12.01 -6.73 -16.31
N ASP A 36 -13.34 -6.74 -16.20
CA ASP A 36 -14.08 -5.82 -15.34
C ASP A 36 -13.86 -6.09 -13.85
N VAL A 37 -13.78 -7.36 -13.43
CA VAL A 37 -13.42 -7.73 -12.06
C VAL A 37 -12.02 -7.23 -11.70
N LEU A 38 -11.03 -7.43 -12.57
CA LEU A 38 -9.66 -6.96 -12.37
C LEU A 38 -9.60 -5.41 -12.30
N ALA A 39 -10.33 -4.74 -13.18
CA ALA A 39 -10.38 -3.29 -13.21
C ALA A 39 -11.05 -2.69 -11.97
N GLU A 40 -12.12 -3.30 -11.45
CA GLU A 40 -12.77 -2.84 -10.24
C GLU A 40 -11.89 -3.10 -9.00
N GLY A 41 -11.23 -4.25 -8.90
CA GLY A 41 -10.25 -4.52 -7.84
C GLY A 41 -9.11 -3.49 -7.81
N ALA A 42 -8.58 -3.12 -8.98
CA ALA A 42 -7.61 -2.02 -9.10
C ALA A 42 -8.19 -0.68 -8.66
N ARG A 43 -9.44 -0.41 -9.02
CA ARG A 43 -10.11 0.85 -8.71
C ARG A 43 -10.31 1.04 -7.21
N VAL A 44 -10.78 0.01 -6.52
CA VAL A 44 -10.93 0.01 -5.07
C VAL A 44 -9.57 0.26 -4.40
N THR A 45 -8.54 -0.45 -4.83
CA THR A 45 -7.17 -0.31 -4.30
C THR A 45 -6.62 1.10 -4.48
N LEU A 46 -6.71 1.68 -5.68
CA LEU A 46 -6.24 3.03 -5.98
C LEU A 46 -7.07 4.11 -5.27
N ARG A 47 -8.39 3.94 -5.12
CA ARG A 47 -9.25 4.85 -4.35
C ARG A 47 -8.84 4.87 -2.88
N ARG A 48 -8.53 3.71 -2.29
CA ARG A 48 -8.04 3.61 -0.92
C ARG A 48 -6.71 4.35 -0.76
N ALA A 49 -5.77 4.13 -1.68
CA ALA A 49 -4.48 4.82 -1.67
C ALA A 49 -4.64 6.34 -1.80
N ARG A 50 -5.52 6.80 -2.70
CA ARG A 50 -5.84 8.22 -2.83
C ARG A 50 -6.40 8.82 -1.54
N LYS A 51 -7.38 8.15 -0.93
CA LYS A 51 -7.98 8.61 0.33
C LYS A 51 -6.96 8.67 1.47
N ALA A 52 -6.04 7.70 1.54
CA ALA A 52 -4.95 7.70 2.51
C ALA A 52 -3.99 8.88 2.27
N LEU A 53 -3.63 9.16 1.01
CA LEU A 53 -2.85 10.33 0.64
C LEU A 53 -3.53 11.65 1.06
N ASP A 54 -4.82 11.80 0.76
CA ASP A 54 -5.57 13.01 1.09
C ASP A 54 -5.64 13.23 2.62
N LYS A 55 -5.80 12.16 3.40
CA LYS A 55 -5.72 12.21 4.87
C LYS A 55 -4.32 12.58 5.37
N ALA A 56 -3.28 11.92 4.87
CA ALA A 56 -1.90 12.19 5.26
C ALA A 56 -1.49 13.63 4.92
N ARG A 57 -1.99 14.19 3.81
CA ARG A 57 -1.78 15.58 3.42
C ARG A 57 -2.52 16.57 4.30
N SER A 58 -3.76 16.28 4.69
CA SER A 58 -4.63 17.21 5.43
C SER A 58 -4.37 17.20 6.94
N ARG A 59 -4.19 16.01 7.54
CA ARG A 59 -4.03 15.83 8.99
C ARG A 59 -2.58 15.63 9.40
N GLY A 60 -1.81 14.88 8.60
CA GLY A 60 -0.40 14.63 8.84
C GLY A 60 -0.08 13.83 10.11
N ALA A 61 -1.04 13.11 10.69
CA ALA A 61 -0.83 12.30 11.88
C ALA A 61 -0.11 10.97 11.54
N ALA A 62 0.51 10.35 12.54
CA ALA A 62 1.24 9.09 12.38
C ALA A 62 0.37 7.99 11.74
N ASP A 63 -0.87 7.85 12.20
CA ASP A 63 -1.83 6.88 11.67
C ASP A 63 -2.18 7.11 10.21
N ASP A 64 -2.23 8.37 9.75
CA ASP A 64 -2.54 8.67 8.35
C ASP A 64 -1.40 8.20 7.41
N PHE A 65 -0.14 8.36 7.85
CA PHE A 65 1.02 7.83 7.11
C PHE A 65 1.11 6.30 7.20
N HIS A 66 0.67 5.70 8.31
CA HIS A 66 0.56 4.26 8.44
C HIS A 66 -0.51 3.68 7.50
N ASP A 67 -1.67 4.33 7.37
CA ASP A 67 -2.70 3.99 6.39
C ASP A 67 -2.18 4.12 4.95
N LEU A 68 -1.38 5.16 4.66
CA LEU A 68 -0.74 5.33 3.36
C LEU A 68 0.27 4.20 3.07
N ARG A 69 1.07 3.78 4.06
CA ARG A 69 1.98 2.62 3.96
C ARG A 69 1.22 1.33 3.64
N LYS A 70 0.11 1.07 4.34
CA LYS A 70 -0.76 -0.08 4.06
C LYS A 70 -1.30 -0.05 2.64
N ALA A 71 -1.73 1.13 2.16
CA ALA A 71 -2.24 1.27 0.81
C ALA A 71 -1.17 1.08 -0.27
N ALA A 72 0.04 1.59 -0.05
CA ALA A 72 1.19 1.36 -0.93
C ALA A 72 1.55 -0.13 -1.02
N LYS A 73 1.67 -0.83 0.12
CA LYS A 73 1.90 -2.28 0.16
C LYS A 73 0.81 -3.08 -0.56
N THR A 74 -0.46 -2.73 -0.31
CA THR A 74 -1.61 -3.36 -0.98
C THR A 74 -1.52 -3.19 -2.48
N HIS A 75 -1.21 -1.98 -2.96
CA HIS A 75 -1.05 -1.72 -4.38
C HIS A 75 0.16 -2.43 -4.99
N GLY A 76 1.27 -2.55 -4.24
CA GLY A 76 2.44 -3.35 -4.65
C GLY A 76 2.09 -4.82 -4.86
N MET A 77 1.43 -5.45 -3.88
CA MET A 77 0.92 -6.82 -4.01
C MET A 77 -0.05 -6.96 -5.19
N HIS A 78 -0.92 -5.96 -5.38
CA HIS A 78 -1.87 -5.98 -6.48
C HIS A 78 -1.19 -5.88 -7.86
N LEU A 79 -0.15 -5.05 -8.00
CA LEU A 79 0.68 -5.02 -9.20
C LEU A 79 1.40 -6.35 -9.43
N SER A 80 1.83 -7.04 -8.36
CA SER A 80 2.41 -8.39 -8.44
C SER A 80 1.43 -9.39 -9.03
N LEU A 81 0.18 -9.39 -8.57
CA LEU A 81 -0.90 -10.23 -9.10
C LEU A 81 -1.26 -9.91 -10.55
N LEU A 82 -1.43 -8.62 -10.87
CA LEU A 82 -1.82 -8.21 -12.22
C LEU A 82 -0.75 -8.45 -13.28
N GLY A 83 0.51 -8.64 -12.88
CA GLY A 83 1.57 -9.09 -13.79
C GLY A 83 1.62 -8.29 -15.09
N ARG A 84 1.55 -8.97 -16.23
CA ARG A 84 1.60 -8.32 -17.55
C ARG A 84 0.33 -7.54 -17.91
N LEU A 85 -0.79 -7.74 -17.20
CA LEU A 85 -2.09 -7.11 -17.50
C LEU A 85 -2.11 -5.62 -17.15
N TRP A 86 -1.22 -5.14 -16.28
CA TRP A 86 -1.17 -3.71 -15.95
C TRP A 86 -0.70 -2.86 -17.14
N PRO A 87 -1.30 -1.67 -17.40
CA PRO A 87 -0.86 -0.77 -18.46
C PRO A 87 0.63 -0.40 -18.35
N THR A 88 1.36 -0.50 -19.45
CA THR A 88 2.80 -0.22 -19.49
C THR A 88 3.13 1.24 -19.21
N PRO A 89 4.31 1.54 -18.62
CA PRO A 89 5.32 0.58 -18.14
C PRO A 89 5.09 0.12 -16.68
N ILE A 90 4.81 -1.18 -16.48
CA ILE A 90 4.60 -1.75 -15.13
C ILE A 90 5.87 -1.71 -14.26
N LYS A 91 7.05 -1.96 -14.84
CA LYS A 91 8.32 -2.02 -14.08
C LYS A 91 8.60 -0.71 -13.34
N ALA A 92 8.41 0.43 -14.02
CA ALA A 92 8.57 1.74 -13.42
C ALA A 92 7.57 1.98 -12.28
N ARG A 93 6.30 1.57 -12.46
CA ARG A 93 5.29 1.72 -11.43
C ARG A 93 5.56 0.84 -10.20
N ARG A 94 5.99 -0.41 -10.39
CA ARG A 94 6.39 -1.30 -9.28
C ARG A 94 7.56 -0.70 -8.51
N LYS A 95 8.63 -0.31 -9.20
CA LYS A 95 9.79 0.36 -8.59
C LYS A 95 9.37 1.57 -7.76
N ALA A 96 8.56 2.47 -8.31
CA ALA A 96 8.10 3.64 -7.58
C ALA A 96 7.26 3.28 -6.32
N VAL A 97 6.43 2.24 -6.40
CA VAL A 97 5.63 1.77 -5.25
C VAL A 97 6.52 1.13 -4.18
N ASP A 98 7.52 0.35 -4.58
CA ASP A 98 8.48 -0.27 -3.68
C ASP A 98 9.30 0.80 -2.94
N GLU A 99 9.84 1.77 -3.68
CA GLU A 99 10.60 2.86 -3.08
C GLU A 99 9.75 3.75 -2.14
N LEU A 100 8.49 4.04 -2.50
CA LEU A 100 7.55 4.72 -1.59
C LEU A 100 7.30 3.87 -0.34
N GLY A 101 7.19 2.55 -0.51
CA GLY A 101 7.06 1.59 0.58
C GLY A 101 8.23 1.69 1.56
N GLU A 102 9.46 1.69 1.08
CA GLU A 102 10.67 1.83 1.90
C GLU A 102 10.68 3.16 2.65
N ARG A 103 10.44 4.30 1.98
CA ARG A 103 10.44 5.62 2.62
C ARG A 103 9.34 5.81 3.67
N LEU A 104 8.16 5.21 3.44
CA LEU A 104 7.11 5.14 4.46
C LEU A 104 7.51 4.25 5.64
N GLY A 105 8.47 3.33 5.45
CA GLY A 105 9.07 2.51 6.50
C GLY A 105 9.98 3.34 7.37
N ASP A 106 10.92 4.04 6.76
CA ASP A 106 11.80 4.97 7.47
C ASP A 106 10.99 6.00 8.29
N LEU A 107 9.91 6.53 7.70
CA LEU A 107 9.02 7.45 8.42
C LEU A 107 8.34 6.79 9.62
N HIS A 108 7.88 5.54 9.47
CA HIS A 108 7.27 4.81 10.57
C HIS A 108 8.28 4.57 11.70
N ASP A 109 9.50 4.16 11.37
CA ASP A 109 10.56 3.91 12.34
C ASP A 109 10.93 5.20 13.10
N VAL A 110 11.01 6.34 12.40
CA VAL A 110 11.21 7.65 13.03
C VAL A 110 10.07 7.99 13.98
N LEU A 111 8.81 7.77 13.60
CA LEU A 111 7.66 8.04 14.46
C LEU A 111 7.68 7.14 15.71
N VAL A 112 8.04 5.86 15.58
CA VAL A 112 8.20 4.93 16.70
C VAL A 112 9.33 5.38 17.63
N MET A 113 10.51 5.68 17.10
CA MET A 113 11.65 6.17 17.90
C MET A 113 11.30 7.46 18.67
N ARG A 114 10.53 8.34 18.05
CA ARG A 114 10.04 9.55 18.71
C ARG A 114 9.08 9.25 19.86
N ALA A 115 8.12 8.36 19.64
CA ALA A 115 7.20 7.94 20.69
C ALA A 115 7.95 7.30 21.87
N LEU A 116 8.99 6.50 21.59
CA LEU A 116 9.84 5.90 22.62
C LEU A 116 10.63 6.94 23.43
N LEU A 117 11.14 7.99 22.79
CA LEU A 117 11.81 9.10 23.50
C LEU A 117 10.87 9.97 24.32
N GLU A 118 9.59 10.03 23.92
CA GLU A 118 8.55 10.79 24.61
C GLU A 118 7.89 9.97 25.73
N ALA A 119 8.11 8.64 25.78
CA ALA A 119 7.66 7.78 26.85
C ALA A 119 8.53 7.96 28.11
N ASP A 120 7.92 8.29 29.23
CA ASP A 120 8.60 8.67 30.48
C ASP A 120 8.93 7.45 31.38
N ASP A 121 9.00 6.25 30.78
CA ASP A 121 9.12 4.99 31.52
C ASP A 121 10.55 4.78 32.06
N GLN A 122 11.57 5.04 31.24
CA GLN A 122 12.98 4.91 31.66
C GLN A 122 13.90 5.78 30.79
N PRO A 123 14.93 6.44 31.37
CA PRO A 123 15.87 7.23 30.60
C PRO A 123 16.64 6.38 29.59
N LEU A 124 16.47 6.68 28.30
CA LEU A 124 17.17 6.01 27.20
C LEU A 124 18.65 6.43 27.05
N GLY A 125 19.08 7.44 27.80
CA GLY A 125 20.44 7.98 27.77
C GLY A 125 20.54 9.30 28.53
N LEU A 126 21.66 10.00 28.36
CA LEU A 126 21.85 11.31 28.97
C LEU A 126 20.80 12.32 28.45
N PRO A 127 20.32 13.26 29.28
CA PRO A 127 19.32 14.25 28.86
C PRO A 127 19.75 15.10 27.65
N GLU A 128 21.04 15.38 27.51
CA GLU A 128 21.57 16.16 26.38
C GLU A 128 21.50 15.38 25.07
N ASP A 129 21.86 14.09 25.10
CA ASP A 129 21.85 13.19 23.95
C ASP A 129 20.43 12.91 23.47
N THR A 130 19.51 12.59 24.39
CA THR A 130 18.10 12.34 24.07
C THR A 130 17.42 13.59 23.49
N LYS A 131 17.78 14.78 24.00
CA LYS A 131 17.31 16.06 23.44
C LYS A 131 17.87 16.33 22.04
N LEU A 132 19.14 16.03 21.79
CA LEU A 132 19.75 16.15 20.46
C LEU A 132 19.10 15.18 19.47
N LEU A 133 18.99 13.90 19.84
CA LEU A 133 18.34 12.87 19.04
C LEU A 133 16.89 13.24 18.71
N GLY A 134 16.14 13.71 19.71
CA GLY A 134 14.78 14.21 19.51
C GLY A 134 14.71 15.27 18.40
N LYS A 135 15.61 16.27 18.42
CA LYS A 135 15.69 17.31 17.36
C LYS A 135 16.00 16.72 15.98
N LEU A 136 16.94 15.78 15.90
CA LEU A 136 17.30 15.12 14.64
C LEU A 136 16.13 14.32 14.07
N LEU A 137 15.41 13.58 14.91
CA LEU A 137 14.23 12.83 14.52
C LEU A 137 13.09 13.75 14.04
N LYS A 138 12.84 14.89 14.71
CA LYS A 138 11.82 15.86 14.22
C LYS A 138 12.17 16.37 12.81
N ARG A 139 13.46 16.63 12.55
CA ARG A 139 13.92 17.07 11.23
C ARG A 139 13.74 15.98 10.18
N SER A 140 14.14 14.75 10.50
CA SER A 140 13.98 13.57 9.64
C SER A 140 12.51 13.34 9.30
N GLU A 141 11.63 13.33 10.31
CA GLU A 141 10.19 13.17 10.14
C GLU A 141 9.63 14.21 9.15
N LYS A 142 9.97 15.49 9.30
CA LYS A 142 9.50 16.56 8.41
C LYS A 142 9.96 16.33 6.97
N GLN A 143 11.21 15.90 6.76
CA GLN A 143 11.76 15.61 5.44
C GLN A 143 11.08 14.39 4.80
N LEU A 144 10.98 13.29 5.55
CA LEU A 144 10.35 12.05 5.10
C LEU A 144 8.86 12.24 4.79
N LYS A 145 8.11 12.95 5.63
CA LYS A 145 6.70 13.30 5.36
C LYS A 145 6.56 14.03 4.02
N LYS A 146 7.44 15.02 3.76
CA LYS A 146 7.42 15.78 2.50
C LYS A 146 7.69 14.87 1.29
N SER A 147 8.73 14.04 1.34
CA SER A 147 9.09 13.13 0.24
C SER A 147 8.00 12.08 -0.01
N CYS A 148 7.53 11.42 1.05
CA CYS A 148 6.46 10.42 0.95
C CYS A 148 5.19 11.00 0.32
N LEU A 149 4.79 12.23 0.70
CA LEU A 149 3.62 12.88 0.12
C LEU A 149 3.81 13.27 -1.36
N ALA A 150 5.02 13.65 -1.76
CA ALA A 150 5.32 13.97 -3.15
C ALA A 150 5.23 12.72 -4.04
N GLU A 151 5.91 11.65 -3.66
CA GLU A 151 5.93 10.39 -4.41
C GLU A 151 4.56 9.71 -4.43
N ALA A 152 3.85 9.71 -3.29
CA ALA A 152 2.48 9.20 -3.25
C ALA A 152 1.56 10.02 -4.15
N ALA A 153 1.77 11.33 -4.28
CA ALA A 153 1.03 12.16 -5.21
C ALA A 153 1.37 11.83 -6.68
N GLU A 154 2.59 11.45 -7.01
CA GLU A 154 2.92 10.98 -8.36
C GLU A 154 2.24 9.63 -8.66
N LEU A 155 2.18 8.72 -7.68
CA LEU A 155 1.63 7.37 -7.86
C LEU A 155 0.10 7.30 -7.83
N PHE A 156 -0.51 8.06 -6.93
CA PHE A 156 -1.93 8.02 -6.58
C PHE A 156 -2.62 9.38 -6.79
N GLY A 157 -1.93 10.33 -7.43
CA GLY A 157 -2.40 11.66 -7.81
C GLY A 157 -3.59 11.65 -8.77
N ASP A 158 -3.52 10.72 -9.71
CA ASP A 158 -4.45 10.63 -10.82
C ASP A 158 -5.79 9.99 -10.43
N ASN A 159 -6.82 10.32 -11.21
CA ASN A 159 -8.14 9.71 -11.06
C ASN A 159 -8.06 8.18 -11.29
N PRO A 160 -8.40 7.34 -10.29
CA PRO A 160 -8.37 5.88 -10.40
C PRO A 160 -9.13 5.32 -11.61
N LYS A 161 -10.19 6.00 -12.07
CA LYS A 161 -10.98 5.59 -13.25
C LYS A 161 -10.13 5.54 -14.52
N ARG A 162 -9.15 6.43 -14.68
CA ARG A 162 -8.33 6.50 -15.89
C ARG A 162 -7.43 5.27 -16.02
N SER A 163 -6.69 4.94 -14.96
CA SER A 163 -5.77 3.79 -14.95
C SER A 163 -6.50 2.47 -15.05
N THR A 164 -7.66 2.35 -14.40
CA THR A 164 -8.49 1.14 -14.39
C THR A 164 -9.19 0.90 -15.72
N ARG A 165 -9.62 1.95 -16.43
CA ARG A 165 -10.12 1.82 -17.80
C ARG A 165 -9.04 1.31 -18.76
N LYS A 166 -7.80 1.79 -18.62
CA LYS A 166 -6.65 1.28 -19.41
C LYS A 166 -6.37 -0.19 -19.10
N LEU A 167 -6.43 -0.56 -17.82
CA LEU A 167 -6.29 -1.95 -17.36
C LEU A 167 -7.39 -2.84 -17.95
N ALA A 168 -8.67 -2.43 -17.85
CA ALA A 168 -9.79 -3.20 -18.40
C ALA A 168 -9.62 -3.46 -19.91
N ARG A 169 -9.25 -2.42 -20.67
CA ARG A 169 -8.99 -2.56 -22.11
C ARG A 169 -7.86 -3.57 -22.37
N LYS A 170 -6.70 -3.38 -21.74
CA LYS A 170 -5.56 -4.28 -21.93
C LYS A 170 -5.88 -5.71 -21.52
N ALA A 171 -6.59 -5.91 -20.41
CA ALA A 171 -6.98 -7.24 -19.95
C ALA A 171 -7.94 -7.92 -20.94
N ARG A 172 -8.90 -7.19 -21.54
CA ARG A 172 -9.75 -7.76 -22.60
C ARG A 172 -8.93 -8.21 -23.81
N ASP A 173 -8.01 -7.37 -24.26
CA ASP A 173 -7.15 -7.66 -25.40
C ASP A 173 -6.26 -8.89 -25.11
N ASP A 174 -5.59 -8.93 -23.95
CA ASP A 174 -4.68 -10.02 -23.56
C ASP A 174 -5.42 -11.35 -23.27
N LEU A 175 -6.63 -11.30 -22.70
CA LEU A 175 -7.43 -12.50 -22.39
C LEU A 175 -8.17 -13.07 -23.60
N ALA A 176 -8.39 -12.26 -24.64
CA ALA A 176 -9.00 -12.71 -25.90
C ALA A 176 -7.97 -13.28 -26.90
N ALA A 177 -6.68 -12.97 -26.73
CA ALA A 177 -5.63 -13.45 -27.62
C ALA A 177 -5.35 -14.96 -27.43
N PRO A 178 -5.15 -15.73 -28.53
CA PRO A 178 -4.78 -17.13 -28.43
C PRO A 178 -3.40 -17.31 -27.75
N PRO A 179 -3.18 -18.42 -27.03
CA PRO A 179 -2.04 -18.60 -26.12
C PRO A 179 -0.64 -18.51 -26.77
N GLU A 180 -0.52 -18.64 -28.10
CA GLU A 180 0.77 -18.54 -28.80
C GLU A 180 1.30 -17.10 -28.96
N GLU A 181 0.45 -16.07 -28.97
CA GLU A 181 0.88 -14.67 -29.12
C GLU A 181 1.27 -13.99 -27.80
N ALA A 182 0.79 -14.50 -26.66
CA ALA A 182 1.03 -13.92 -25.33
C ALA A 182 2.48 -14.10 -24.80
N ALA A 183 3.26 -15.02 -25.38
CA ALA A 183 4.65 -15.28 -24.98
C ALA A 183 5.67 -14.31 -25.63
N ALA A 184 5.28 -13.57 -26.67
CA ALA A 184 6.19 -12.80 -27.52
C ALA A 184 6.24 -11.28 -27.23
N SER A 185 5.64 -10.77 -26.15
CA SER A 185 5.57 -9.32 -25.84
C SER A 185 5.91 -8.95 -24.39
#